data_AF-A0A6G7J6K2-F1
#
_entry.id   AF-A0A6G7J6K2-F1
#
_cell.length_a   1.000
_cell.length_b   1.000
_cell.length_c   1.000
_cell.angle_alpha   90.00
_cell.angle_beta   90.00
_cell.angle_gamma   90.00
#
_symmetry.space_group_name_H-M   'P 1'
#
loop_
_entity.id
_entity.type
_entity.pdbx_description
1 polymer ?
#
loop_
_entity_poly.entity_id
_entity_poly.type
_entity_poly.pdbx_seq_one_letter_code
_entity_poly.pdbx_strand_id
1 'polypeptide(L)'
;MKKFNRWAALALSVCLFVLSCGKDDGPDTPAPKPEETSPTITSFTPPSGAVGTEVTINGTNFDDTPANNTVKFGDVTASVSSATTTKLMVEVPTGATSSKITVTVGGETVTSTGTFTVTEEDAPLSIALNEGALTLYPYPAYTAMLEVTTDIGENTVAWSSSDETVATVDADGLVTPLKIGEATITANVGETTATCTVSVVDGPVTKLELDKEGLELFTGDTGELSIFALEADVEQTSTAVWSSDNTDVATVDQEGKVTAVGAGQATITVTVDNASASSAIVVNPNIYIAGSEINENDITVAKVWKNGEVLYELSDGISSNSYANDIFVDGDDVYVAGWEKSLNQISTVTAKVWKNGVPTTLSAPAKAESIFVSDGTVYVAGTTDNGTKGAIWKNGVLELLPTENEEVTINSIFIEDNKVYVVGSDYIDDGLRAKQWVDGEVTYLSQTESEAKSVFVSDGTVYVVGSEGNYPNHKATVWVNGDKVSGAAPSYATDIFVENEDIYTSLWFNGDSQIYKNGGLLYDLSSESETFVTSIFVLNGVVYSAGSFYGQGGYYPKYWINDELFEIDATASEQGFSIFVK
;
A
#
# COMPACT_ATOMS: atom_id res chain seq x y z
N MET A 1 -46.27 8.25 39.23
CA MET A 1 -47.13 7.51 40.19
C MET A 1 -46.19 6.70 41.07
N LYS A 2 -46.08 6.76 42.40
CA LYS A 2 -46.78 7.37 43.55
C LYS A 2 -45.66 7.58 44.59
N LYS A 3 -45.40 8.77 45.13
CA LYS A 3 -46.05 9.39 46.30
C LYS A 3 -46.26 8.46 47.50
N PHE A 4 -45.82 8.97 48.66
CA PHE A 4 -46.50 8.93 49.97
C PHE A 4 -46.40 7.60 50.75
N ASN A 5 -46.32 7.56 52.08
CA ASN A 5 -46.25 8.56 53.16
C ASN A 5 -46.10 7.79 54.50
N ARG A 6 -45.49 8.46 55.48
CA ARG A 6 -45.94 8.61 56.88
C ARG A 6 -46.19 7.42 57.83
N TRP A 7 -45.50 7.57 58.97
CA TRP A 7 -46.02 7.66 60.36
C TRP A 7 -46.43 6.38 61.10
N ALA A 8 -45.95 6.27 62.35
CA ALA A 8 -46.74 6.19 63.60
C ALA A 8 -45.79 5.85 64.77
N ALA A 9 -45.69 6.69 65.81
CA ALA A 9 -46.42 6.60 67.10
C ALA A 9 -45.56 5.86 68.17
N LEU A 10 -45.64 6.11 69.49
CA LEU A 10 -46.83 6.25 70.34
C LEU A 10 -46.42 6.62 71.80
N ALA A 11 -47.23 7.49 72.44
CA ALA A 11 -47.73 7.56 73.85
C ALA A 11 -46.77 7.42 75.07
N LEU A 12 -47.01 8.05 76.24
CA LEU A 12 -48.21 8.01 77.12
C LEU A 12 -48.00 9.10 78.22
N SER A 13 -48.84 10.12 78.40
CA SER A 13 -50.14 10.21 79.10
C SER A 13 -50.14 9.84 80.60
N VAL A 14 -50.70 10.73 81.43
CA VAL A 14 -51.59 10.55 82.64
C VAL A 14 -51.49 11.83 83.51
N CYS A 15 -52.48 12.75 83.54
CA CYS A 15 -53.73 12.79 84.36
C CYS A 15 -53.48 12.62 85.87
N LEU A 16 -54.11 13.25 86.85
CA LEU A 16 -55.27 14.14 87.03
C LEU A 16 -55.22 14.52 88.54
N PHE A 17 -55.75 15.68 88.95
CA PHE A 17 -56.77 15.86 90.00
C PHE A 17 -56.71 17.24 90.66
N VAL A 18 -57.88 17.86 90.60
CA VAL A 18 -58.30 19.11 91.23
C VAL A 18 -58.90 18.76 92.59
N LEU A 19 -58.58 19.54 93.63
CA LEU A 19 -59.23 19.73 94.94
C LEU A 19 -58.33 20.79 95.64
N SER A 20 -58.72 21.78 96.44
CA SER A 20 -59.97 22.21 97.03
C SER A 20 -59.65 23.47 97.87
N CYS A 21 -60.62 24.38 97.98
CA CYS A 21 -60.83 25.39 99.03
C CYS A 21 -59.75 26.43 99.36
N GLY A 22 -60.15 27.70 99.23
CA GLY A 22 -59.47 28.83 99.83
C GLY A 22 -59.83 29.07 101.30
N LYS A 23 -58.95 29.83 101.97
CA LYS A 23 -59.18 30.99 102.85
C LYS A 23 -57.83 31.36 103.49
N ASP A 24 -57.40 32.62 103.35
CA ASP A 24 -57.45 33.69 104.38
C ASP A 24 -56.70 33.30 105.67
N ASP A 25 -55.82 34.08 106.29
CA ASP A 25 -55.48 35.51 106.20
C ASP A 25 -54.14 35.72 106.92
N GLY A 26 -53.31 36.65 106.47
CA GLY A 26 -52.18 37.15 107.26
C GLY A 26 -51.26 38.09 106.47
N PRO A 27 -50.82 39.22 107.06
CA PRO A 27 -50.92 40.53 106.42
C PRO A 27 -49.74 40.91 105.52
N ASP A 28 -50.10 41.75 104.55
CA ASP A 28 -49.24 42.57 103.69
C ASP A 28 -47.98 43.10 104.39
N THR A 29 -46.84 42.78 103.77
CA THR A 29 -45.72 43.72 103.65
C THR A 29 -45.36 43.75 102.16
N PRO A 30 -45.43 44.90 101.46
CA PRO A 30 -45.13 44.94 100.04
C PRO A 30 -43.65 44.62 99.82
N ALA A 31 -43.39 43.53 99.10
CA ALA A 31 -42.05 43.15 98.66
C ALA A 31 -41.47 44.23 97.71
N PRO A 32 -40.17 44.56 97.82
CA PRO A 32 -39.54 45.56 96.95
C PRO A 32 -39.49 45.07 95.50
N LYS A 33 -39.75 46.00 94.58
CA LYS A 33 -39.62 45.84 93.12
C LYS A 33 -38.17 45.43 92.76
N PRO A 34 -37.92 44.38 91.95
CA PRO A 34 -36.57 44.03 91.52
C PRO A 34 -35.95 45.17 90.70
N GLU A 35 -34.73 45.58 91.04
CA GLU A 35 -33.92 46.48 90.22
C GLU A 35 -33.40 45.69 89.00
N GLU A 36 -33.71 46.14 87.79
CA GLU A 36 -33.14 45.58 86.55
C GLU A 36 -31.66 45.97 86.45
N THR A 37 -30.77 44.98 86.43
CA THR A 37 -29.32 45.20 86.30
C THR A 37 -28.86 44.94 84.87
N SER A 38 -28.32 45.96 84.20
CA SER A 38 -27.82 45.86 82.83
C SER A 38 -26.70 44.82 82.64
N PRO A 39 -26.63 44.13 81.49
CA PRO A 39 -25.53 43.21 81.17
C PRO A 39 -24.19 43.95 81.07
N THR A 40 -23.07 43.26 81.32
CA THR A 40 -21.71 43.79 81.08
C THR A 40 -20.82 42.75 80.40
N ILE A 41 -19.81 43.19 79.64
CA ILE A 41 -18.74 42.33 79.10
C ILE A 41 -17.42 42.74 79.74
N THR A 42 -16.77 41.83 80.46
CA THR A 42 -15.47 42.07 81.11
C THR A 42 -14.30 41.62 80.25
N SER A 43 -14.43 40.53 79.50
CA SER A 43 -13.36 40.00 78.64
C SER A 43 -13.89 38.97 77.64
N PHE A 44 -13.08 38.63 76.63
CA PHE A 44 -13.30 37.46 75.78
C PHE A 44 -11.96 36.79 75.46
N THR A 45 -12.00 35.49 75.15
CA THR A 45 -10.80 34.71 74.79
C THR A 45 -11.16 33.56 73.84
N PRO A 46 -10.34 33.27 72.82
CA PRO A 46 -9.12 34.00 72.41
C PRO A 46 -9.43 35.39 71.79
N PRO A 47 -8.43 36.27 71.63
CA PRO A 47 -8.62 37.56 70.97
C PRO A 47 -8.70 37.49 69.43
N SER A 48 -8.37 36.34 68.83
CA SER A 48 -8.41 36.13 67.37
C SER A 48 -8.68 34.67 67.00
N GLY A 49 -9.17 34.42 65.78
CA GLY A 49 -9.35 33.08 65.22
C GLY A 49 -10.10 33.09 63.89
N ALA A 50 -9.97 32.00 63.13
CA ALA A 50 -10.70 31.80 61.89
C ALA A 50 -12.17 31.46 62.15
N VAL A 51 -12.99 31.47 61.10
CA VAL A 51 -14.38 30.97 61.16
C VAL A 51 -14.40 29.58 61.80
N GLY A 52 -15.30 29.35 62.75
CA GLY A 52 -15.38 28.11 63.52
C GLY A 52 -14.60 28.10 64.86
N THR A 53 -13.82 29.15 65.16
CA THR A 53 -13.11 29.23 66.45
C THR A 53 -14.10 29.44 67.60
N GLU A 54 -14.00 28.63 68.67
CA GLU A 54 -14.76 28.85 69.90
C GLU A 54 -14.22 30.04 70.70
N VAL A 55 -15.10 30.97 71.06
CA VAL A 55 -14.82 32.17 71.85
C VAL A 55 -15.64 32.16 73.14
N THR A 56 -14.95 32.29 74.26
CA THR A 56 -15.57 32.51 75.58
C THR A 56 -15.67 34.01 75.86
N ILE A 57 -16.87 34.49 76.22
CA ILE A 57 -17.15 35.88 76.60
C ILE A 57 -17.53 35.89 78.10
N ASN A 58 -16.80 36.63 78.92
CA ASN A 58 -17.05 36.78 80.36
C ASN A 58 -17.70 38.14 80.64
N GLY A 59 -18.62 38.18 81.61
CA GLY A 59 -19.41 39.36 81.92
C GLY A 59 -20.28 39.21 83.16
N THR A 60 -21.34 40.01 83.27
CA THR A 60 -22.38 39.90 84.30
C THR A 60 -23.77 40.12 83.72
N ASN A 61 -24.80 39.62 84.41
CA ASN A 61 -26.22 39.76 84.07
C ASN A 61 -26.57 39.28 82.66
N PHE A 62 -25.89 38.25 82.18
CA PHE A 62 -26.35 37.48 81.01
C PHE A 62 -27.55 36.62 81.40
N ASP A 63 -28.36 36.24 80.40
CA ASP A 63 -29.45 35.30 80.62
C ASP A 63 -28.87 33.87 80.65
N ASP A 64 -29.30 33.05 81.60
CA ASP A 64 -28.82 31.67 81.72
C ASP A 64 -29.38 30.74 80.63
N THR A 65 -30.35 31.22 79.84
CA THR A 65 -30.86 30.58 78.64
C THR A 65 -30.12 31.09 77.40
N PRO A 66 -29.35 30.24 76.67
CA PRO A 66 -28.55 30.67 75.52
C PRO A 66 -29.33 31.44 74.44
N ALA A 67 -30.56 31.00 74.14
CA ALA A 67 -31.41 31.63 73.12
C ALA A 67 -31.84 33.07 73.46
N ASN A 68 -31.73 33.48 74.72
CA ASN A 68 -32.07 34.84 75.17
C ASN A 68 -30.88 35.81 75.06
N ASN A 69 -29.69 35.32 74.68
CA ASN A 69 -28.50 36.13 74.45
C ASN A 69 -28.21 36.20 72.95
N THR A 70 -28.12 37.41 72.40
CA THR A 70 -27.69 37.60 71.00
C THR A 70 -26.27 38.13 70.97
N VAL A 71 -25.33 37.35 70.43
CA VAL A 71 -23.92 37.72 70.31
C VAL A 71 -23.57 38.01 68.85
N LYS A 72 -22.85 39.10 68.55
CA LYS A 72 -22.37 39.40 67.19
C LYS A 72 -20.87 39.68 67.11
N PHE A 73 -20.27 39.21 66.01
CA PHE A 73 -18.92 39.58 65.55
C PHE A 73 -19.08 40.50 64.34
N GLY A 74 -18.87 41.81 64.54
CA GLY A 74 -19.32 42.81 63.57
C GLY A 74 -20.85 42.78 63.45
N ASP A 75 -21.37 42.63 62.24
CA ASP A 75 -22.82 42.57 61.98
C ASP A 75 -23.40 41.15 62.01
N VAL A 76 -22.54 40.12 62.03
CA VAL A 76 -22.95 38.71 61.93
C VAL A 76 -23.24 38.14 63.32
N THR A 77 -24.41 37.51 63.46
CA THR A 77 -24.85 36.88 64.70
C THR A 77 -24.20 35.50 64.86
N ALA A 78 -23.53 35.28 65.98
CA ALA A 78 -22.97 34.00 66.36
C ALA A 78 -24.01 33.13 67.07
N SER A 79 -23.86 31.82 66.95
CA SER A 79 -24.59 30.85 67.79
C SER A 79 -24.03 30.87 69.21
N VAL A 80 -24.91 30.95 70.21
CA VAL A 80 -24.54 30.81 71.62
C VAL A 80 -24.66 29.35 72.03
N SER A 81 -23.52 28.68 72.24
CA SER A 81 -23.45 27.26 72.58
C SER A 81 -23.69 26.98 74.06
N SER A 82 -23.35 27.91 74.94
CA SER A 82 -23.70 27.85 76.37
C SER A 82 -23.81 29.24 77.00
N ALA A 83 -24.64 29.36 78.04
CA ALA A 83 -24.86 30.60 78.76
C ALA A 83 -25.01 30.36 80.27
N THR A 84 -24.46 31.29 81.04
CA THR A 84 -24.64 31.47 82.48
C THR A 84 -24.71 32.96 82.73
N THR A 85 -25.13 33.39 83.92
CA THR A 85 -25.23 34.82 84.25
C THR A 85 -23.91 35.60 84.15
N THR A 86 -22.76 34.93 84.03
CA THR A 86 -21.44 35.55 83.92
C THR A 86 -20.57 35.09 82.74
N LYS A 87 -21.04 34.14 81.91
CA LYS A 87 -20.24 33.58 80.81
C LYS A 87 -21.10 33.10 79.66
N LEU A 88 -20.71 33.44 78.43
CA LEU A 88 -21.22 32.91 77.17
C LEU A 88 -20.10 32.17 76.42
N MET A 89 -20.43 31.09 75.72
CA MET A 89 -19.56 30.48 74.72
C MET A 89 -20.23 30.58 73.35
N VAL A 90 -19.48 31.00 72.35
CA VAL A 90 -19.93 31.21 70.98
C VAL A 90 -18.89 30.71 69.98
N GLU A 91 -19.28 30.46 68.75
CA GLU A 91 -18.39 30.12 67.65
C GLU A 91 -18.29 31.31 66.67
N VAL A 92 -17.10 31.61 66.14
CA VAL A 92 -16.92 32.68 65.14
C VAL A 92 -17.71 32.31 63.88
N PRO A 93 -18.75 33.09 63.49
CA PRO A 93 -19.62 32.72 62.39
C PRO A 93 -18.97 33.00 61.02
N THR A 94 -19.42 32.28 59.98
CA THR A 94 -19.04 32.56 58.59
C THR A 94 -19.40 34.00 58.22
N GLY A 95 -18.46 34.74 57.63
CA GLY A 95 -18.63 36.16 57.28
C GLY A 95 -18.44 37.13 58.45
N ALA A 96 -18.02 36.66 59.63
CA ALA A 96 -17.56 37.53 60.71
C ALA A 96 -16.46 38.48 60.20
N THR A 97 -16.48 39.72 60.68
CA THR A 97 -15.42 40.71 60.41
C THR A 97 -14.69 41.06 61.69
N SER A 98 -13.41 41.42 61.57
CA SER A 98 -12.59 41.87 62.70
C SER A 98 -13.20 43.13 63.34
N SER A 99 -13.86 42.96 64.48
CA SER A 99 -14.61 44.02 65.16
C SER A 99 -14.79 43.72 66.66
N LYS A 100 -15.34 44.69 67.41
CA LYS A 100 -15.76 44.46 68.80
C LYS A 100 -16.96 43.51 68.82
N ILE A 101 -17.02 42.68 69.86
CA ILE A 101 -18.12 41.74 70.08
C ILE A 101 -19.27 42.50 70.76
N THR A 102 -20.51 42.30 70.29
CA THR A 102 -21.70 42.83 70.97
C THR A 102 -22.51 41.69 71.58
N VAL A 103 -23.10 41.93 72.75
CA VAL A 103 -24.01 41.01 73.44
C VAL A 103 -25.29 41.77 73.78
N THR A 104 -26.45 41.26 73.37
CA THR A 104 -27.77 41.81 73.70
C THR A 104 -28.55 40.85 74.57
N VAL A 105 -29.06 41.32 75.71
CA VAL A 105 -29.85 40.56 76.69
C VAL A 105 -31.03 41.41 77.15
N GLY A 106 -32.24 40.86 77.13
CA GLY A 106 -33.44 41.58 77.61
C GLY A 106 -33.75 42.91 76.90
N GLY A 107 -33.18 43.14 75.71
CA GLY A 107 -33.30 44.39 74.96
C GLY A 107 -32.17 45.41 75.18
N GLU A 108 -31.24 45.15 76.09
CA GLU A 108 -30.05 45.99 76.30
C GLU A 108 -28.82 45.40 75.60
N THR A 109 -28.08 46.24 74.88
CA THR A 109 -26.86 45.85 74.15
C THR A 109 -25.61 46.42 74.81
N VAL A 110 -24.62 45.56 75.03
CA VAL A 110 -23.27 45.95 75.45
C VAL A 110 -22.22 45.51 74.44
N THR A 111 -21.14 46.27 74.38
CA THR A 111 -20.03 46.07 73.44
C THR A 111 -18.75 45.80 74.22
N SER A 112 -17.96 44.83 73.78
CA SER A 112 -16.66 44.52 74.36
C SER A 112 -15.69 45.71 74.27
N THR A 113 -14.73 45.78 75.18
CA THR A 113 -13.69 46.80 75.15
C THR A 113 -12.67 46.52 74.03
N GLY A 114 -12.23 45.27 73.90
CA GLY A 114 -11.32 44.79 72.86
C GLY A 114 -12.02 44.39 71.55
N THR A 115 -11.24 44.38 70.47
CA THR A 115 -11.62 43.89 69.14
C THR A 115 -11.24 42.42 69.01
N PHE A 116 -12.11 41.59 68.45
CA PHE A 116 -11.78 40.24 68.00
C PHE A 116 -11.25 40.30 66.57
N THR A 117 -10.12 39.65 66.28
CA THR A 117 -9.53 39.61 64.93
C THR A 117 -9.86 38.28 64.24
N VAL A 118 -10.57 38.35 63.12
CA VAL A 118 -10.83 37.20 62.24
C VAL A 118 -9.58 36.94 61.40
N THR A 119 -9.09 35.69 61.40
CA THR A 119 -7.94 35.25 60.60
C THR A 119 -8.41 34.39 59.43
N GLU A 120 -7.82 34.58 58.24
CA GLU A 120 -8.05 33.73 57.06
C GLU A 120 -7.13 32.48 57.09
N GLU A 121 -7.53 31.39 56.42
CA GLU A 121 -6.70 30.19 56.20
C GLU A 121 -5.98 30.32 54.84
N ASP A 122 -4.66 30.06 54.78
CA ASP A 122 -3.87 30.18 53.55
C ASP A 122 -4.22 29.05 52.55
N ALA A 123 -4.53 29.41 51.30
CA ALA A 123 -4.77 28.44 50.23
C ALA A 123 -3.46 27.71 49.85
N PRO A 124 -3.52 26.41 49.46
CA PRO A 124 -2.34 25.69 49.00
C PRO A 124 -1.81 26.29 47.68
N LEU A 125 -0.49 26.47 47.59
CA LEU A 125 0.20 26.91 46.37
C LEU A 125 -0.12 25.99 45.19
N SER A 126 -0.45 26.58 44.04
CA SER A 126 -0.65 25.88 42.76
C SER A 126 0.41 26.29 41.74
N ILE A 127 1.01 25.32 41.06
CA ILE A 127 2.02 25.50 40.00
C ILE A 127 1.65 24.71 38.74
N ALA A 128 1.87 25.29 37.56
CA ALA A 128 1.72 24.63 36.26
C ALA A 128 2.81 25.09 35.27
N LEU A 129 3.14 24.22 34.31
CA LEU A 129 3.96 24.56 33.15
C LEU A 129 3.07 24.91 31.96
N ASN A 130 3.58 25.75 31.05
CA ASN A 130 2.95 26.03 29.77
C ASN A 130 2.80 24.78 28.88
N GLU A 131 3.73 23.82 28.98
CA GLU A 131 3.71 22.58 28.22
C GLU A 131 3.90 21.35 29.14
N GLY A 132 3.13 20.28 28.87
CA GLY A 132 3.28 19.00 29.57
C GLY A 132 4.20 18.01 28.86
N ALA A 133 4.47 18.23 27.56
CA ALA A 133 5.37 17.42 26.77
C ALA A 133 6.02 18.24 25.64
N LEU A 134 7.28 17.94 25.31
CA LEU A 134 8.06 18.54 24.23
C LEU A 134 8.75 17.46 23.38
N THR A 135 8.84 17.69 22.07
CA THR A 135 9.72 16.93 21.16
C THR A 135 10.77 17.87 20.60
N LEU A 136 12.05 17.58 20.84
CA LEU A 136 13.19 18.45 20.49
C LEU A 136 14.23 17.69 19.65
N TYR A 137 15.12 18.43 18.97
CA TYR A 137 16.18 17.86 18.14
C TYR A 137 17.54 18.44 18.55
N PRO A 138 18.58 17.61 18.74
CA PRO A 138 19.85 18.04 19.31
C PRO A 138 20.71 18.87 18.33
N TYR A 139 20.51 18.73 17.01
CA TYR A 139 21.28 19.47 15.99
C TYR A 139 20.40 19.93 14.79
N PRO A 140 20.53 21.20 14.34
CA PRO A 140 20.87 22.31 15.24
C PRO A 140 19.96 22.25 16.47
N ALA A 141 20.45 22.65 17.64
CA ALA A 141 19.67 22.51 18.87
C ALA A 141 18.36 23.31 18.79
N TYR A 142 17.23 22.61 18.67
CA TYR A 142 15.90 23.21 18.79
C TYR A 142 15.54 23.28 20.26
N THR A 143 15.80 24.44 20.86
CA THR A 143 15.51 24.70 22.27
C THR A 143 14.06 25.17 22.45
N ALA A 144 13.52 24.96 23.65
CA ALA A 144 12.18 25.42 24.01
C ALA A 144 12.18 26.06 25.40
N MET A 145 11.37 27.11 25.58
CA MET A 145 11.24 27.78 26.88
C MET A 145 10.04 27.21 27.63
N LEU A 146 10.26 26.70 28.84
CA LEU A 146 9.18 26.34 29.77
C LEU A 146 8.91 27.51 30.72
N GLU A 147 7.65 27.92 30.80
CA GLU A 147 7.20 29.00 31.66
C GLU A 147 6.35 28.44 32.80
N VAL A 148 6.58 28.95 34.01
CA VAL A 148 5.84 28.55 35.21
C VAL A 148 4.73 29.55 35.51
N THR A 149 3.50 29.06 35.66
CA THR A 149 2.37 29.83 36.19
C THR A 149 2.13 29.45 37.65
N THR A 150 2.04 30.43 38.55
CA THR A 150 1.72 30.23 39.99
C THR A 150 0.64 31.19 40.47
N ASP A 151 -0.08 30.83 41.54
CA ASP A 151 -1.18 31.61 42.14
C ASP A 151 -0.74 32.59 43.24
N ILE A 152 0.55 32.61 43.58
CA ILE A 152 1.18 33.59 44.48
C ILE A 152 2.37 34.25 43.77
N GLY A 153 2.58 35.55 43.98
CA GLY A 153 3.55 36.38 43.24
C GLY A 153 5.01 35.89 43.29
N GLU A 154 5.91 36.61 42.61
CA GLU A 154 7.32 36.24 42.33
C GLU A 154 7.98 35.27 43.33
N ASN A 155 7.97 33.98 42.99
CA ASN A 155 8.73 32.94 43.68
C ASN A 155 9.88 32.47 42.78
N THR A 156 11.03 32.16 43.38
CA THR A 156 12.17 31.57 42.65
C THR A 156 11.83 30.14 42.22
N VAL A 157 11.97 29.86 40.92
CA VAL A 157 11.78 28.52 40.34
C VAL A 157 13.11 27.77 40.35
N ALA A 158 13.13 26.53 40.84
CA ALA A 158 14.26 25.62 40.72
C ALA A 158 13.98 24.54 39.67
N TRP A 159 14.80 24.51 38.62
CA TRP A 159 14.69 23.57 37.51
C TRP A 159 15.62 22.37 37.69
N SER A 160 15.20 21.21 37.16
CA SER A 160 16.03 20.00 37.11
C SER A 160 15.62 19.11 35.93
N SER A 161 16.55 18.30 35.44
CA SER A 161 16.30 17.26 34.44
C SER A 161 16.53 15.88 35.04
N SER A 162 15.71 14.90 34.68
CA SER A 162 15.92 13.50 35.08
C SER A 162 17.14 12.86 34.39
N ASP A 163 17.53 13.37 33.23
CA ASP A 163 18.71 12.91 32.47
C ASP A 163 19.34 14.09 31.71
N GLU A 164 20.33 14.73 32.33
CA GLU A 164 21.11 15.82 31.75
C GLU A 164 22.00 15.38 30.57
N THR A 165 22.11 14.09 30.27
CA THR A 165 22.78 13.62 29.06
C THR A 165 21.85 13.63 27.85
N VAL A 166 20.54 13.64 28.07
CA VAL A 166 19.48 13.69 27.04
C VAL A 166 19.01 15.12 26.81
N ALA A 167 18.64 15.84 27.87
CA ALA A 167 18.23 17.24 27.80
C ALA A 167 18.56 18.00 29.09
N THR A 168 19.06 19.22 28.97
CA THR A 168 19.31 20.14 30.09
C THR A 168 18.26 21.23 30.15
N VAL A 169 18.13 21.88 31.30
CA VAL A 169 17.28 23.06 31.50
C VAL A 169 18.08 24.10 32.31
N ASP A 170 18.06 25.36 31.90
CA ASP A 170 18.75 26.44 32.63
C ASP A 170 17.86 27.10 33.70
N ALA A 171 18.38 28.14 34.34
CA ALA A 171 17.67 28.86 35.41
C ALA A 171 16.44 29.63 34.92
N ASP A 172 16.38 29.97 33.63
CA ASP A 172 15.30 30.71 33.00
C ASP A 172 14.21 29.77 32.42
N GLY A 173 14.46 28.45 32.43
CA GLY A 173 13.55 27.43 31.90
C GLY A 173 13.82 27.03 30.45
N LEU A 174 14.98 27.42 29.88
CA LEU A 174 15.35 27.05 28.52
C LEU A 174 15.83 25.60 28.49
N VAL A 175 15.07 24.74 27.81
CA VAL A 175 15.38 23.34 27.61
C VAL A 175 16.27 23.17 26.38
N THR A 176 17.44 22.53 26.54
CA THR A 176 18.39 22.25 25.48
C THR A 176 18.53 20.74 25.24
N PRO A 177 18.17 20.22 24.05
CA PRO A 177 18.38 18.82 23.71
C PRO A 177 19.87 18.51 23.46
N LEU A 178 20.34 17.36 23.92
CA LEU A 178 21.73 16.92 23.79
C LEU A 178 21.88 15.57 23.10
N LYS A 179 21.02 14.60 23.42
CA LYS A 179 21.10 13.24 22.89
C LYS A 179 19.71 12.62 22.78
N ILE A 180 19.50 11.80 21.75
CA ILE A 180 18.28 11.01 21.56
C ILE A 180 17.94 10.22 22.83
N GLY A 181 16.69 10.31 23.25
CA GLY A 181 16.18 9.69 24.48
C GLY A 181 15.03 10.47 25.08
N GLU A 182 14.56 10.02 26.25
CA GLU A 182 13.53 10.72 27.01
C GLU A 182 14.11 11.26 28.33
N ALA A 183 13.76 12.50 28.66
CA ALA A 183 14.05 13.13 29.95
C ALA A 183 12.78 13.82 30.48
N THR A 184 12.66 13.97 31.80
CA THR A 184 11.60 14.76 32.43
C THR A 184 12.21 16.01 33.03
N ILE A 185 11.72 17.17 32.61
CA ILE A 185 12.08 18.48 33.16
C ILE A 185 11.10 18.81 34.29
N THR A 186 11.62 19.19 35.45
CA THR A 186 10.83 19.48 36.66
C THR A 186 11.09 20.91 37.13
N ALA A 187 10.03 21.71 37.23
CA ALA A 187 10.02 23.01 37.91
C ALA A 187 9.54 22.84 39.36
N ASN A 188 10.28 23.40 40.31
CA ASN A 188 9.95 23.37 41.74
C ASN A 188 9.75 24.81 42.25
N VAL A 189 8.64 25.07 42.93
CA VAL A 189 8.37 26.31 43.67
C VAL A 189 7.98 25.94 45.10
N GLY A 190 8.86 26.22 46.06
CA GLY A 190 8.72 25.72 47.43
C GLY A 190 8.76 24.17 47.45
N GLU A 191 7.72 23.55 48.01
CA GLU A 191 7.55 22.08 48.02
C GLU A 191 6.67 21.56 46.87
N THR A 192 6.17 22.45 46.00
CA THR A 192 5.23 22.08 44.92
C THR A 192 5.96 21.99 43.58
N THR A 193 5.62 21.00 42.76
CA THR A 193 6.33 20.68 41.52
C THR A 193 5.40 20.62 40.31
N ALA A 194 5.89 21.00 39.14
CA ALA A 194 5.28 20.70 37.84
C ALA A 194 6.32 20.09 36.88
N THR A 195 5.88 19.22 35.99
CA THR A 195 6.78 18.40 35.14
C THR A 195 6.40 18.47 33.67
N CYS A 196 7.39 18.42 32.79
CA CYS A 196 7.26 18.28 31.34
C CYS A 196 8.11 17.11 30.85
N THR A 197 7.53 16.20 30.07
CA THR A 197 8.30 15.13 29.40
C THR A 197 8.96 15.68 28.13
N VAL A 198 10.24 15.38 27.91
CA VAL A 198 11.01 15.80 26.74
C VAL A 198 11.48 14.57 25.98
N SER A 199 11.04 14.41 24.74
CA SER A 199 11.51 13.38 23.81
C SER A 199 12.48 14.01 22.82
N VAL A 200 13.75 13.61 22.88
CA VAL A 200 14.78 14.03 21.92
C VAL A 200 14.88 12.97 20.83
N VAL A 201 14.69 13.36 19.57
CA VAL A 201 14.68 12.46 18.40
C VAL A 201 15.60 12.99 17.30
N ASP A 202 15.86 12.17 16.26
CA ASP A 202 16.61 12.59 15.07
C ASP A 202 15.94 13.80 14.40
N GLY A 203 16.76 14.76 13.94
CA GLY A 203 16.30 15.94 13.21
C GLY A 203 15.63 15.55 11.89
N PRO A 204 14.78 16.42 11.32
CA PRO A 204 14.12 16.11 10.07
C PRO A 204 15.17 15.90 8.96
N VAL A 205 15.04 14.83 8.19
CA VAL A 205 15.72 14.73 6.90
C VAL A 205 15.21 15.89 6.04
N THR A 206 16.11 16.79 5.64
CA THR A 206 15.77 17.98 4.84
C THR A 206 15.80 17.67 3.35
N LYS A 207 16.53 16.61 2.95
CA LYS A 207 16.61 16.14 1.58
C LYS A 207 16.85 14.63 1.53
N LEU A 208 16.06 13.93 0.72
CA LEU A 208 16.28 12.54 0.36
C LEU A 208 16.01 12.38 -1.14
N GLU A 209 17.02 11.98 -1.90
CA GLU A 209 16.93 11.75 -3.35
C GLU A 209 17.56 10.42 -3.71
N LEU A 210 16.92 9.70 -4.64
CA LEU A 210 17.49 8.52 -5.28
C LEU A 210 18.36 8.93 -6.47
N ASP A 211 19.29 8.07 -6.85
CA ASP A 211 20.13 8.24 -8.04
C ASP A 211 19.35 8.18 -9.35
N LYS A 212 18.16 7.56 -9.32
CA LYS A 212 17.29 7.38 -10.49
C LYS A 212 15.82 7.58 -10.12
N GLU A 213 15.12 8.34 -10.95
CA GLU A 213 13.66 8.54 -10.84
C GLU A 213 12.86 7.36 -11.42
N GLY A 214 13.50 6.51 -12.24
CA GLY A 214 12.92 5.26 -12.68
C GLY A 214 13.91 4.26 -13.26
N LEU A 215 13.44 3.02 -13.42
CA LEU A 215 14.13 1.91 -14.06
C LEU A 215 13.18 1.19 -15.02
N GLU A 216 13.67 0.88 -16.22
CA GLU A 216 13.01 -0.02 -17.16
C GLU A 216 13.79 -1.33 -17.19
N LEU A 217 13.12 -2.44 -16.89
CA LEU A 217 13.72 -3.77 -16.76
C LEU A 217 12.91 -4.78 -17.55
N PHE A 218 13.51 -5.90 -17.95
CA PHE A 218 12.75 -7.06 -18.38
C PHE A 218 12.53 -8.03 -17.22
N THR A 219 11.52 -8.88 -17.33
CA THR A 219 11.21 -9.89 -16.31
C THR A 219 12.44 -10.77 -16.03
N GLY A 220 12.81 -10.91 -14.76
CA GLY A 220 14.01 -11.64 -14.32
C GLY A 220 15.29 -10.80 -14.26
N ASP A 221 15.30 -9.58 -14.79
CA ASP A 221 16.44 -8.66 -14.66
C ASP A 221 16.57 -8.12 -13.23
N THR A 222 17.75 -7.56 -12.94
CA THR A 222 18.01 -6.81 -11.71
C THR A 222 18.50 -5.42 -12.02
N GLY A 223 18.05 -4.44 -11.25
CA GLY A 223 18.58 -3.08 -11.23
C GLY A 223 19.09 -2.70 -9.85
N GLU A 224 19.72 -1.54 -9.74
CA GLU A 224 20.17 -0.98 -8.46
C GLU A 224 19.67 0.47 -8.34
N LEU A 225 19.15 0.79 -7.15
CA LEU A 225 18.85 2.13 -6.70
C LEU A 225 19.75 2.44 -5.50
N SER A 226 20.23 3.68 -5.44
CA SER A 226 21.03 4.17 -4.32
C SER A 226 20.55 5.53 -3.88
N ILE A 227 20.75 5.84 -2.61
CA ILE A 227 20.48 7.19 -2.09
C ILE A 227 21.58 8.11 -2.62
N PHE A 228 21.21 8.99 -3.54
CA PHE A 228 22.12 9.95 -4.17
C PHE A 228 22.42 11.13 -3.26
N ALA A 229 21.39 11.65 -2.59
CA ALA A 229 21.52 12.72 -1.62
C ALA A 229 20.70 12.41 -0.37
N LEU A 230 21.37 12.48 0.78
CA LEU A 230 20.76 12.51 2.09
C LEU A 230 21.33 13.73 2.82
N GLU A 231 20.53 14.78 2.92
CA GLU A 231 20.85 15.93 3.73
C GLU A 231 19.94 15.91 4.95
N ALA A 232 20.57 15.98 6.11
CA ALA A 232 19.91 16.08 7.38
C ALA A 232 20.64 17.12 8.20
N ASP A 233 19.89 17.77 9.06
CA ASP A 233 20.43 18.74 9.99
C ASP A 233 21.26 18.08 11.12
N VAL A 234 21.19 16.73 11.22
CA VAL A 234 21.96 15.87 12.15
C VAL A 234 22.60 14.68 11.44
N GLU A 235 23.61 14.07 12.06
CA GLU A 235 24.07 12.74 11.65
C GLU A 235 22.97 11.71 11.91
N GLN A 236 22.44 11.10 10.85
CA GLN A 236 21.34 10.13 10.97
C GLN A 236 21.80 8.80 11.56
N THR A 237 21.01 8.27 12.50
CA THR A 237 21.25 6.97 13.13
C THR A 237 20.36 5.86 12.57
N SER A 238 19.24 6.23 11.94
CA SER A 238 18.34 5.30 11.28
C SER A 238 18.90 4.75 9.98
N THR A 239 18.64 3.47 9.72
CA THR A 239 18.95 2.82 8.44
C THR A 239 17.82 3.04 7.45
N ALA A 240 18.17 3.15 6.16
CA ALA A 240 17.19 3.22 5.08
C ALA A 240 16.29 1.98 5.06
N VAL A 241 14.98 2.19 4.86
CA VAL A 241 13.99 1.14 4.71
C VAL A 241 13.43 1.20 3.29
N TRP A 242 13.62 0.12 2.54
CA TRP A 242 13.11 -0.03 1.18
C TRP A 242 11.81 -0.81 1.14
N SER A 243 10.92 -0.44 0.23
CA SER A 243 9.65 -1.11 0.01
C SER A 243 9.22 -1.02 -1.45
N SER A 244 8.39 -1.95 -1.88
CA SER A 244 7.70 -1.94 -3.17
C SER A 244 6.20 -1.87 -2.93
N ASP A 245 5.48 -1.07 -3.72
CA ASP A 245 4.02 -1.06 -3.70
C ASP A 245 3.40 -2.30 -4.37
N ASN A 246 4.17 -3.00 -5.23
CA ASN A 246 3.74 -4.16 -5.99
C ASN A 246 4.88 -5.17 -6.16
N THR A 247 4.96 -6.11 -5.23
CA THR A 247 6.00 -7.15 -5.20
C THR A 247 5.84 -8.22 -6.28
N ASP A 248 4.67 -8.34 -6.89
CA ASP A 248 4.44 -9.25 -8.02
C ASP A 248 5.07 -8.71 -9.31
N VAL A 249 5.36 -7.40 -9.36
CA VAL A 249 6.05 -6.73 -10.47
C VAL A 249 7.53 -6.54 -10.16
N ALA A 250 7.87 -5.94 -9.02
CA ALA A 250 9.26 -5.70 -8.63
C ALA A 250 9.47 -5.78 -7.12
N THR A 251 10.57 -6.39 -6.69
CA THR A 251 11.01 -6.44 -5.29
C THR A 251 12.29 -5.64 -5.10
N VAL A 252 12.59 -5.25 -3.86
CA VAL A 252 13.82 -4.52 -3.51
C VAL A 252 14.38 -5.08 -2.20
N ASP A 253 15.70 -5.26 -2.11
CA ASP A 253 16.38 -5.65 -0.87
C ASP A 253 16.81 -4.43 -0.01
N GLN A 254 17.53 -4.67 1.09
CA GLN A 254 17.92 -3.60 2.01
C GLN A 254 19.06 -2.72 1.44
N GLU A 255 19.77 -3.23 0.43
CA GLU A 255 20.85 -2.55 -0.27
C GLU A 255 20.36 -1.75 -1.48
N GLY A 256 19.05 -1.78 -1.79
CA GLY A 256 18.47 -1.07 -2.94
C GLY A 256 18.55 -1.84 -4.25
N LYS A 257 18.88 -3.13 -4.24
CA LYS A 257 18.84 -3.98 -5.43
C LYS A 257 17.40 -4.34 -5.76
N VAL A 258 16.96 -3.90 -6.94
CA VAL A 258 15.64 -4.17 -7.49
C VAL A 258 15.67 -5.47 -8.30
N THR A 259 14.73 -6.38 -8.08
CA THR A 259 14.55 -7.60 -8.89
C THR A 259 13.19 -7.55 -9.59
N ALA A 260 13.20 -7.62 -10.91
CA ALA A 260 11.99 -7.64 -11.74
C ALA A 260 11.35 -9.04 -11.71
N VAL A 261 10.10 -9.11 -11.27
CA VAL A 261 9.36 -10.37 -11.01
C VAL A 261 8.36 -10.67 -12.11
N GLY A 262 7.59 -9.69 -12.54
CA GLY A 262 6.55 -9.85 -13.56
C GLY A 262 6.26 -8.55 -14.29
N ALA A 263 5.75 -8.64 -15.52
CA ALA A 263 5.45 -7.48 -16.33
C ALA A 263 4.42 -6.55 -15.66
N GLY A 264 4.68 -5.24 -15.69
CA GLY A 264 3.81 -4.23 -15.09
C GLY A 264 4.56 -3.02 -14.57
N GLN A 265 3.92 -2.28 -13.67
CA GLN A 265 4.52 -1.12 -13.01
C GLN A 265 4.51 -1.30 -11.50
N ALA A 266 5.59 -0.84 -10.86
CA ALA A 266 5.73 -0.76 -9.41
C ALA A 266 6.45 0.55 -9.04
N THR A 267 6.28 0.97 -7.79
CA THR A 267 7.01 2.07 -7.19
C THR A 267 7.88 1.53 -6.07
N ILE A 268 9.19 1.77 -6.16
CA ILE A 268 10.12 1.49 -5.08
C ILE A 268 10.29 2.74 -4.24
N THR A 269 10.02 2.64 -2.94
CA THR A 269 10.14 3.75 -1.98
C THR A 269 11.23 3.43 -0.96
N VAL A 270 12.16 4.36 -0.79
CA VAL A 270 13.11 4.37 0.33
C VAL A 270 12.65 5.39 1.36
N THR A 271 12.68 5.01 2.63
CA THR A 271 12.35 5.88 3.77
C THR A 271 13.54 5.97 4.72
N VAL A 272 13.91 7.18 5.11
CA VAL A 272 14.87 7.47 6.17
C VAL A 272 14.19 8.44 7.13
N ASP A 273 13.97 8.01 8.37
CA ASP A 273 13.22 8.75 9.39
C ASP A 273 11.86 9.26 8.89
N ASN A 274 11.73 10.57 8.71
CA ASN A 274 10.50 11.24 8.30
C ASN A 274 10.43 11.55 6.80
N ALA A 275 11.47 11.25 6.02
CA ALA A 275 11.52 11.53 4.58
C ALA A 275 11.47 10.24 3.76
N SER A 276 10.86 10.37 2.58
CA SER A 276 10.77 9.31 1.59
C SER A 276 11.17 9.81 0.21
N ALA A 277 11.87 8.99 -0.56
CA ALA A 277 12.07 9.16 -1.99
C ALA A 277 11.57 7.92 -2.72
N SER A 278 11.17 8.06 -3.98
CA SER A 278 10.61 6.96 -4.76
C SER A 278 11.13 6.94 -6.19
N SER A 279 11.14 5.75 -6.78
CA SER A 279 11.54 5.50 -8.17
C SER A 279 10.47 4.64 -8.85
N ALA A 280 10.09 5.00 -10.07
CA ALA A 280 9.12 4.25 -10.86
C ALA A 280 9.80 3.09 -11.58
N ILE A 281 9.31 1.87 -11.39
CA ILE A 281 9.82 0.67 -12.05
C ILE A 281 8.83 0.21 -13.09
N VAL A 282 9.28 0.09 -14.32
CA VAL A 282 8.55 -0.54 -15.42
C VAL A 282 9.23 -1.87 -15.72
N VAL A 283 8.47 -2.96 -15.61
CA VAL A 283 8.93 -4.29 -15.97
C VAL A 283 8.22 -4.73 -17.25
N ASN A 284 9.01 -5.00 -18.28
CA ASN A 284 8.54 -5.52 -19.56
C ASN A 284 8.61 -7.05 -19.57
N PRO A 285 7.71 -7.75 -20.29
CA PRO A 285 7.87 -9.18 -20.52
C PRO A 285 9.06 -9.41 -21.47
N ASN A 286 9.69 -10.57 -21.36
CA ASN A 286 10.74 -10.95 -22.30
C ASN A 286 10.13 -11.33 -23.65
N ILE A 287 10.72 -10.81 -24.72
CA ILE A 287 10.31 -11.07 -26.09
C ILE A 287 11.36 -11.97 -26.72
N TYR A 288 10.94 -13.16 -27.14
CA TYR A 288 11.78 -14.12 -27.83
C TYR A 288 11.35 -14.20 -29.29
N ILE A 289 12.32 -14.08 -30.19
CA ILE A 289 12.08 -14.15 -31.63
C ILE A 289 13.00 -15.21 -32.21
N ALA A 290 12.45 -16.17 -32.93
CA ALA A 290 13.26 -17.09 -33.73
C ALA A 290 13.16 -16.73 -35.20
N GLY A 291 14.27 -16.89 -35.91
CA GLY A 291 14.34 -16.67 -37.34
C GLY A 291 15.73 -16.95 -37.89
N SER A 292 16.07 -16.36 -39.03
CA SER A 292 17.34 -16.67 -39.70
C SER A 292 18.00 -15.43 -40.27
N GLU A 293 19.33 -15.42 -40.33
CA GLU A 293 20.14 -14.33 -40.86
C GLU A 293 21.15 -14.87 -41.89
N ILE A 294 21.44 -14.11 -42.94
CA ILE A 294 22.47 -14.45 -43.94
C ILE A 294 23.80 -13.84 -43.48
N ASN A 295 24.81 -14.68 -43.28
CA ASN A 295 26.14 -14.21 -42.87
C ASN A 295 26.99 -13.73 -44.07
N GLU A 296 28.21 -13.25 -43.78
CA GLU A 296 29.15 -12.71 -44.78
C GLU A 296 29.57 -13.70 -45.88
N ASN A 297 29.30 -15.00 -45.70
CA ASN A 297 29.61 -16.07 -46.66
C ASN A 297 28.38 -16.53 -47.45
N ASP A 298 27.28 -15.76 -47.43
CA ASP A 298 25.98 -16.12 -48.03
C ASP A 298 25.40 -17.43 -47.46
N ILE A 299 25.67 -17.71 -46.18
CA ILE A 299 25.13 -18.88 -45.46
C ILE A 299 24.03 -18.41 -44.51
N THR A 300 22.88 -19.08 -44.57
CA THR A 300 21.75 -18.83 -43.68
C THR A 300 21.99 -19.46 -42.31
N VAL A 301 21.90 -18.65 -41.26
CA VAL A 301 22.14 -19.00 -39.86
C VAL A 301 20.84 -18.80 -39.09
N ALA A 302 20.29 -19.88 -38.55
CA ALA A 302 19.16 -19.82 -37.64
C ALA A 302 19.59 -19.19 -36.31
N LYS A 303 18.78 -18.30 -35.75
CA LYS A 303 19.07 -17.55 -34.52
C LYS A 303 17.82 -17.40 -33.64
N VAL A 304 18.08 -17.14 -32.37
CA VAL A 304 17.09 -16.61 -31.42
C VAL A 304 17.56 -15.27 -30.94
N TRP A 305 16.67 -14.29 -30.94
CA TRP A 305 16.86 -13.00 -30.30
C TRP A 305 16.01 -12.91 -29.04
N LYS A 306 16.53 -12.27 -28.00
CA LYS A 306 15.83 -11.92 -26.77
C LYS A 306 15.88 -10.41 -26.62
N ASN A 307 14.72 -9.76 -26.58
CA ASN A 307 14.60 -8.31 -26.44
C ASN A 307 15.40 -7.52 -27.50
N GLY A 308 15.48 -8.05 -28.72
CA GLY A 308 16.21 -7.45 -29.85
C GLY A 308 17.68 -7.86 -29.98
N GLU A 309 18.29 -8.46 -28.96
CA GLU A 309 19.68 -8.89 -28.98
C GLU A 309 19.82 -10.40 -29.26
N VAL A 310 20.92 -10.83 -29.90
CA VAL A 310 21.17 -12.25 -30.17
C VAL A 310 21.31 -13.03 -28.85
N LEU A 311 20.41 -13.99 -28.62
CA LEU A 311 20.46 -14.93 -27.50
C LEU A 311 21.21 -16.21 -27.89
N TYR A 312 20.87 -16.81 -29.04
CA TYR A 312 21.49 -18.04 -29.53
C TYR A 312 21.77 -17.98 -31.04
N GLU A 313 22.96 -18.46 -31.43
CA GLU A 313 23.21 -18.92 -32.79
C GLU A 313 22.95 -20.43 -32.85
N LEU A 314 22.05 -20.86 -33.73
CA LEU A 314 21.52 -22.22 -33.75
C LEU A 314 22.28 -23.13 -34.73
N SER A 315 23.14 -22.57 -35.59
CA SER A 315 24.04 -23.33 -36.46
C SER A 315 25.46 -22.76 -36.43
N ASP A 316 26.41 -23.50 -37.00
CA ASP A 316 27.82 -23.10 -37.07
C ASP A 316 28.10 -21.99 -38.11
N GLY A 317 27.10 -21.61 -38.90
CA GLY A 317 27.23 -20.66 -40.01
C GLY A 317 28.24 -21.05 -41.10
N ILE A 318 28.60 -22.32 -41.19
CA ILE A 318 29.67 -22.80 -42.07
C ILE A 318 29.23 -24.03 -42.88
N SER A 319 28.56 -25.00 -42.26
CA SER A 319 28.37 -26.34 -42.86
C SER A 319 26.98 -26.59 -43.45
N SER A 320 26.01 -25.72 -43.16
CA SER A 320 24.63 -25.84 -43.60
C SER A 320 23.92 -24.48 -43.62
N ASN A 321 22.94 -24.35 -44.51
CA ASN A 321 21.91 -23.31 -44.36
C ASN A 321 20.90 -23.80 -43.33
N SER A 322 20.67 -23.02 -42.29
CA SER A 322 19.80 -23.36 -41.17
C SER A 322 18.68 -22.33 -41.04
N TYR A 323 17.46 -22.81 -40.81
CA TYR A 323 16.25 -22.00 -40.73
C TYR A 323 15.54 -22.30 -39.42
N ALA A 324 15.18 -21.27 -38.66
CA ALA A 324 14.26 -21.36 -37.53
C ALA A 324 12.89 -20.86 -37.95
N ASN A 325 11.86 -21.70 -37.78
CA ASN A 325 10.52 -21.43 -38.26
C ASN A 325 9.56 -21.07 -37.13
N ASP A 326 9.73 -21.66 -35.95
CA ASP A 326 8.82 -21.44 -34.82
C ASP A 326 9.51 -21.55 -33.47
N ILE A 327 8.98 -20.84 -32.47
CA ILE A 327 9.54 -20.75 -31.11
C ILE A 327 8.46 -20.94 -30.04
N PHE A 328 8.84 -21.62 -28.97
CA PHE A 328 8.02 -21.78 -27.78
C PHE A 328 8.90 -21.68 -26.54
N VAL A 329 8.43 -20.97 -25.51
CA VAL A 329 9.17 -20.84 -24.24
C VAL A 329 8.35 -21.48 -23.12
N ASP A 330 8.94 -22.47 -22.44
CA ASP A 330 8.35 -23.15 -21.28
C ASP A 330 9.31 -23.06 -20.09
N GLY A 331 8.89 -22.38 -19.01
CA GLY A 331 9.82 -22.05 -17.94
C GLY A 331 11.03 -21.26 -18.46
N ASP A 332 12.24 -21.63 -18.06
CA ASP A 332 13.47 -21.00 -18.54
C ASP A 332 13.99 -21.60 -19.85
N ASP A 333 13.29 -22.60 -20.39
CA ASP A 333 13.70 -23.31 -21.60
C ASP A 333 13.09 -22.69 -22.85
N VAL A 334 13.94 -22.35 -23.81
CA VAL A 334 13.58 -21.87 -25.14
C VAL A 334 13.70 -23.01 -26.13
N TYR A 335 12.59 -23.33 -26.80
CA TYR A 335 12.48 -24.37 -27.80
C TYR A 335 12.25 -23.76 -29.17
N VAL A 336 13.00 -24.21 -30.17
CA VAL A 336 12.87 -23.73 -31.56
C VAL A 336 12.74 -24.92 -32.48
N ALA A 337 11.77 -24.88 -33.39
CA ALA A 337 11.67 -25.82 -34.51
C ALA A 337 12.19 -25.19 -35.80
N GLY A 338 12.82 -26.02 -36.63
CA GLY A 338 13.28 -25.61 -37.94
C GLY A 338 14.04 -26.70 -38.66
N TRP A 339 14.92 -26.34 -39.59
CA TRP A 339 15.60 -27.33 -40.41
C TRP A 339 16.93 -26.82 -40.96
N GLU A 340 17.80 -27.77 -41.28
CA GLU A 340 19.12 -27.53 -41.86
C GLU A 340 19.24 -28.22 -43.22
N LYS A 341 19.95 -27.56 -44.14
CA LYS A 341 20.36 -28.12 -45.43
C LYS A 341 21.88 -28.10 -45.51
N SER A 342 22.49 -29.29 -45.45
CA SER A 342 23.96 -29.43 -45.50
C SER A 342 24.52 -28.96 -46.84
N LEU A 343 25.60 -28.16 -46.79
CA LEU A 343 26.35 -27.75 -47.98
C LEU A 343 27.20 -28.90 -48.55
N ASN A 344 27.56 -29.87 -47.71
CA ASN A 344 28.36 -31.04 -48.09
C ASN A 344 27.50 -32.23 -48.58
N GLN A 345 26.21 -32.27 -48.21
CA GLN A 345 25.25 -33.30 -48.61
C GLN A 345 24.02 -32.64 -49.24
N ILE A 346 24.18 -32.20 -50.49
CA ILE A 346 23.29 -31.29 -51.22
C ILE A 346 21.81 -31.75 -51.27
N SER A 347 21.52 -33.05 -51.09
CA SER A 347 20.19 -33.64 -51.29
C SER A 347 19.37 -33.92 -50.02
N THR A 348 19.84 -33.60 -48.82
CA THR A 348 19.11 -33.93 -47.58
C THR A 348 18.86 -32.70 -46.72
N VAL A 349 17.58 -32.40 -46.51
CA VAL A 349 17.11 -31.46 -45.48
C VAL A 349 16.81 -32.26 -44.21
N THR A 350 17.26 -31.75 -43.06
CA THR A 350 17.05 -32.39 -41.76
C THR A 350 16.32 -31.47 -40.82
N ALA A 351 15.19 -31.93 -40.29
CA ALA A 351 14.46 -31.20 -39.27
C ALA A 351 15.23 -31.20 -37.94
N LYS A 352 15.11 -30.09 -37.23
CA LYS A 352 15.84 -29.77 -36.01
C LYS A 352 14.89 -29.23 -34.96
N VAL A 353 15.19 -29.57 -33.71
CA VAL A 353 14.71 -28.87 -32.53
C VAL A 353 15.92 -28.36 -31.78
N TRP A 354 15.94 -27.08 -31.47
CA TRP A 354 16.93 -26.52 -30.56
C TRP A 354 16.30 -26.28 -29.20
N LYS A 355 16.94 -26.76 -28.14
CA LYS A 355 16.61 -26.41 -26.76
C LYS A 355 17.75 -25.59 -26.18
N ASN A 356 17.50 -24.32 -25.85
CA ASN A 356 18.51 -23.38 -25.34
C ASN A 356 19.77 -23.34 -26.24
N GLY A 357 19.57 -23.29 -27.55
CA GLY A 357 20.64 -23.31 -28.55
C GLY A 357 21.23 -24.69 -28.87
N VAL A 358 20.88 -25.75 -28.12
CA VAL A 358 21.43 -27.09 -28.33
C VAL A 358 20.58 -27.87 -29.34
N PRO A 359 21.14 -28.28 -30.51
CA PRO A 359 20.38 -28.96 -31.56
C PRO A 359 20.10 -30.44 -31.24
N THR A 360 18.90 -30.89 -31.61
CA THR A 360 18.50 -32.29 -31.73
C THR A 360 17.95 -32.52 -33.13
N THR A 361 18.48 -33.51 -33.84
CA THR A 361 17.98 -33.90 -35.17
C THR A 361 16.77 -34.82 -35.03
N LEU A 362 15.68 -34.45 -35.69
CA LEU A 362 14.47 -35.27 -35.76
C LEU A 362 14.65 -36.41 -36.77
N SER A 363 13.92 -37.50 -36.57
CA SER A 363 14.02 -38.68 -37.43
C SER A 363 13.41 -38.42 -38.82
N ALA A 364 14.07 -38.96 -39.86
CA ALA A 364 13.79 -38.82 -41.30
C ALA A 364 14.15 -37.46 -41.95
N PRO A 365 14.44 -37.42 -43.28
CA PRO A 365 14.54 -36.17 -44.02
C PRO A 365 13.21 -35.42 -43.91
N ALA A 366 13.27 -34.21 -43.37
CA ALA A 366 12.10 -33.54 -42.85
C ALA A 366 12.33 -32.04 -42.74
N LYS A 367 11.23 -31.28 -42.72
CA LYS A 367 11.19 -29.88 -42.27
C LYS A 367 10.31 -29.81 -41.04
N ALA A 368 10.80 -29.18 -39.97
CA ALA A 368 9.95 -28.81 -38.84
C ALA A 368 9.46 -27.38 -39.06
N GLU A 369 8.15 -27.20 -38.93
CA GLU A 369 7.46 -25.96 -39.31
C GLU A 369 6.88 -25.24 -38.09
N SER A 370 6.37 -25.97 -37.10
CA SER A 370 5.81 -25.39 -35.89
C SER A 370 6.09 -26.26 -34.66
N ILE A 371 6.19 -25.61 -33.48
CA ILE A 371 6.52 -26.24 -32.20
C ILE A 371 5.58 -25.78 -31.10
N PHE A 372 5.24 -26.71 -30.22
CA PHE A 372 4.48 -26.41 -29.01
C PHE A 372 4.93 -27.33 -27.89
N VAL A 373 5.05 -26.80 -26.67
CA VAL A 373 5.44 -27.59 -25.50
C VAL A 373 4.27 -27.61 -24.51
N SER A 374 3.86 -28.81 -24.12
CA SER A 374 2.77 -29.02 -23.16
C SER A 374 3.08 -30.21 -22.27
N ASP A 375 2.92 -30.02 -20.95
CA ASP A 375 3.18 -31.05 -19.93
C ASP A 375 4.54 -31.77 -20.09
N GLY A 376 5.59 -31.00 -20.41
CA GLY A 376 6.95 -31.51 -20.62
C GLY A 376 7.14 -32.31 -21.92
N THR A 377 6.12 -32.39 -22.77
CA THR A 377 6.22 -33.01 -24.10
C THR A 377 6.44 -31.93 -25.15
N VAL A 378 7.48 -32.12 -25.96
CA VAL A 378 7.79 -31.27 -27.11
C VAL A 378 7.09 -31.86 -28.34
N TYR A 379 6.10 -31.14 -28.85
CA TYR A 379 5.39 -31.46 -30.07
C TYR A 379 5.92 -30.61 -31.21
N VAL A 380 6.28 -31.25 -32.32
CA VAL A 380 6.74 -30.56 -33.51
C VAL A 380 5.91 -31.05 -34.68
N ALA A 381 5.35 -30.15 -35.46
CA ALA A 381 4.66 -30.48 -36.71
C ALA A 381 5.49 -30.04 -37.90
N GLY A 382 5.39 -30.80 -38.98
CA GLY A 382 6.11 -30.48 -40.21
C GLY A 382 5.94 -31.57 -41.26
N THR A 383 6.90 -31.70 -42.15
CA THR A 383 6.82 -32.62 -43.28
C THR A 383 8.02 -33.56 -43.33
N THR A 384 7.83 -34.73 -43.92
CA THR A 384 8.85 -35.75 -44.21
C THR A 384 8.87 -36.07 -45.70
N ASP A 385 9.76 -36.98 -46.12
CA ASP A 385 9.80 -37.49 -47.51
C ASP A 385 9.99 -36.36 -48.52
N ASN A 386 11.01 -35.52 -48.28
CA ASN A 386 11.32 -34.30 -49.02
C ASN A 386 10.21 -33.25 -49.03
N GLY A 387 9.36 -33.23 -48.01
CA GLY A 387 8.36 -32.18 -47.81
C GLY A 387 6.96 -32.55 -48.27
N THR A 388 6.70 -33.84 -48.53
CA THR A 388 5.43 -34.30 -49.12
C THR A 388 4.50 -34.91 -48.08
N LYS A 389 5.01 -35.54 -47.01
CA LYS A 389 4.19 -36.25 -46.02
C LYS A 389 4.14 -35.51 -44.70
N GLY A 390 2.92 -35.14 -44.27
CA GLY A 390 2.68 -34.49 -42.99
C GLY A 390 3.06 -35.40 -41.82
N ALA A 391 3.68 -34.82 -40.81
CA ALA A 391 4.23 -35.55 -39.67
C ALA A 391 4.17 -34.72 -38.39
N ILE A 392 4.15 -35.44 -37.27
CA ILE A 392 4.34 -34.91 -35.93
C ILE A 392 5.49 -35.67 -35.28
N TRP A 393 6.35 -34.96 -34.55
CA TRP A 393 7.31 -35.57 -33.63
C TRP A 393 6.91 -35.26 -32.19
N LYS A 394 6.72 -36.31 -31.40
CA LYS A 394 6.46 -36.22 -29.95
C LYS A 394 7.74 -36.62 -29.23
N ASN A 395 8.44 -35.66 -28.61
CA ASN A 395 9.77 -35.88 -28.03
C ASN A 395 10.75 -36.56 -29.01
N GLY A 396 10.71 -36.15 -30.28
CA GLY A 396 11.55 -36.70 -31.35
C GLY A 396 11.05 -38.00 -31.99
N VAL A 397 9.99 -38.62 -31.46
CA VAL A 397 9.38 -39.83 -32.02
C VAL A 397 8.38 -39.45 -33.11
N LEU A 398 8.65 -39.93 -34.34
CA LEU A 398 7.86 -39.64 -35.53
C LEU A 398 6.51 -40.37 -35.53
N GLU A 399 5.46 -39.63 -35.86
CA GLU A 399 4.09 -40.08 -36.15
C GLU A 399 3.62 -39.44 -37.46
N LEU A 400 3.14 -40.23 -38.42
CA LEU A 400 2.64 -39.71 -39.69
C LEU A 400 1.18 -39.30 -39.57
N LEU A 401 0.85 -38.12 -40.08
CA LEU A 401 -0.53 -37.67 -40.19
C LEU A 401 -1.24 -38.45 -41.31
N PRO A 402 -2.51 -38.84 -41.12
CA PRO A 402 -3.26 -39.51 -42.17
C PRO A 402 -3.56 -38.54 -43.32
N THR A 403 -3.38 -39.01 -44.55
CA THR A 403 -3.63 -38.22 -45.76
C THR A 403 -4.32 -39.09 -46.81
N GLU A 404 -5.35 -38.53 -47.48
CA GLU A 404 -5.96 -39.19 -48.64
C GLU A 404 -5.11 -38.99 -49.91
N ASN A 405 -4.48 -37.83 -50.04
CA ASN A 405 -3.52 -37.49 -51.10
C ASN A 405 -2.07 -37.71 -50.63
N GLU A 406 -1.14 -37.94 -51.56
CA GLU A 406 0.27 -38.22 -51.23
C GLU A 406 1.03 -36.97 -50.74
N GLU A 407 0.61 -35.76 -51.11
CA GLU A 407 1.33 -34.51 -50.83
C GLU A 407 0.51 -33.52 -49.99
N VAL A 408 1.12 -32.97 -48.93
CA VAL A 408 0.52 -32.01 -48.00
C VAL A 408 1.52 -30.98 -47.53
N THR A 409 1.04 -29.80 -47.17
CA THR A 409 1.77 -28.81 -46.37
C THR A 409 1.33 -28.90 -44.91
N ILE A 410 2.22 -28.50 -43.99
CA ILE A 410 1.97 -28.38 -42.55
C ILE A 410 2.51 -27.02 -42.14
N ASN A 411 1.72 -26.23 -41.40
CA ASN A 411 2.09 -24.85 -41.08
C ASN A 411 2.08 -24.55 -39.58
N SER A 412 1.15 -25.11 -38.81
CA SER A 412 1.02 -24.77 -37.38
C SER A 412 0.50 -25.95 -36.55
N ILE A 413 0.96 -26.04 -35.30
CA ILE A 413 0.50 -26.99 -34.29
C ILE A 413 0.09 -26.25 -33.01
N PHE A 414 -0.97 -26.73 -32.37
CA PHE A 414 -1.40 -26.26 -31.05
C PHE A 414 -1.81 -27.46 -30.19
N ILE A 415 -1.59 -27.36 -28.88
CA ILE A 415 -2.00 -28.40 -27.92
C ILE A 415 -2.84 -27.76 -26.81
N GLU A 416 -4.03 -28.31 -26.59
CA GLU A 416 -4.91 -27.98 -25.47
C GLU A 416 -5.50 -29.29 -24.92
N ASP A 417 -5.49 -29.47 -23.60
CA ASP A 417 -6.04 -30.67 -22.93
C ASP A 417 -5.56 -32.01 -23.51
N ASN A 418 -4.25 -32.12 -23.82
CA ASN A 418 -3.62 -33.28 -24.47
C ASN A 418 -4.14 -33.64 -25.87
N LYS A 419 -4.98 -32.79 -26.49
CA LYS A 419 -5.38 -32.93 -27.89
C LYS A 419 -4.40 -32.20 -28.79
N VAL A 420 -4.08 -32.81 -29.92
CA VAL A 420 -3.15 -32.26 -30.89
C VAL A 420 -3.90 -31.72 -32.09
N TYR A 421 -3.78 -30.41 -32.32
CA TYR A 421 -4.40 -29.69 -33.42
C TYR A 421 -3.31 -29.29 -34.40
N VAL A 422 -3.40 -29.74 -35.65
CA VAL A 422 -2.46 -29.37 -36.71
C VAL A 422 -3.23 -28.83 -37.89
N VAL A 423 -2.70 -27.79 -38.53
CA VAL A 423 -3.27 -27.24 -39.76
C VAL A 423 -2.25 -27.19 -40.89
N GLY A 424 -2.79 -27.26 -42.10
CA GLY A 424 -2.03 -27.21 -43.34
C GLY A 424 -2.96 -27.33 -44.53
N SER A 425 -2.42 -27.78 -45.66
CA SER A 425 -3.20 -27.95 -46.89
C SER A 425 -2.87 -29.25 -47.61
N ASP A 426 -3.80 -29.82 -48.36
CA ASP A 426 -3.47 -30.82 -49.37
C ASP A 426 -3.31 -30.19 -50.75
N TYR A 427 -2.50 -30.83 -51.59
CA TYR A 427 -2.41 -30.48 -53.00
C TYR A 427 -3.64 -31.04 -53.74
N ILE A 428 -4.26 -30.18 -54.54
CA ILE A 428 -5.36 -30.50 -55.46
C ILE A 428 -4.97 -30.07 -56.88
N ASP A 429 -5.67 -30.56 -57.90
CA ASP A 429 -5.31 -30.33 -59.31
C ASP A 429 -5.10 -28.84 -59.66
N ASP A 430 -5.88 -27.95 -59.03
CA ASP A 430 -5.88 -26.51 -59.31
C ASP A 430 -5.31 -25.65 -58.16
N GLY A 431 -4.61 -26.22 -57.17
CA GLY A 431 -4.01 -25.43 -56.07
C GLY A 431 -3.86 -26.18 -54.75
N LEU A 432 -4.12 -25.47 -53.64
CA LEU A 432 -4.13 -26.04 -52.30
C LEU A 432 -5.56 -26.08 -51.75
N ARG A 433 -5.83 -26.99 -50.82
CA ARG A 433 -7.07 -26.99 -50.05
C ARG A 433 -6.79 -27.11 -48.55
N ALA A 434 -7.30 -26.15 -47.79
CA ALA A 434 -7.11 -26.01 -46.36
C ALA A 434 -7.73 -27.18 -45.59
N LYS A 435 -6.99 -27.70 -44.62
CA LYS A 435 -7.43 -28.78 -43.75
C LYS A 435 -6.82 -28.68 -42.35
N GLN A 436 -7.49 -29.36 -41.43
CA GLN A 436 -7.03 -29.55 -40.05
C GLN A 436 -7.01 -31.04 -39.71
N TRP A 437 -6.13 -31.39 -38.77
CA TRP A 437 -6.09 -32.67 -38.08
C TRP A 437 -6.30 -32.43 -36.60
N VAL A 438 -7.23 -33.16 -35.99
CA VAL A 438 -7.46 -33.16 -34.54
C VAL A 438 -7.26 -34.58 -34.04
N ASP A 439 -6.17 -34.84 -33.32
CA ASP A 439 -5.72 -36.19 -32.95
C ASP A 439 -5.68 -37.17 -34.14
N GLY A 440 -5.31 -36.66 -35.32
CA GLY A 440 -5.26 -37.40 -36.56
C GLY A 440 -6.58 -37.44 -37.34
N GLU A 441 -7.72 -37.07 -36.75
CA GLU A 441 -8.99 -36.98 -37.49
C GLU A 441 -8.99 -35.77 -38.43
N VAL A 442 -9.31 -36.00 -39.71
CA VAL A 442 -9.21 -34.97 -40.76
C VAL A 442 -10.51 -34.21 -40.91
N THR A 443 -10.42 -32.88 -41.02
CA THR A 443 -11.54 -32.01 -41.45
C THR A 443 -11.06 -31.04 -42.52
N TYR A 444 -11.80 -30.95 -43.63
CA TYR A 444 -11.57 -29.95 -44.67
C TYR A 444 -12.24 -28.64 -44.29
N LEU A 445 -11.46 -27.56 -44.24
CA LEU A 445 -11.94 -26.23 -43.85
C LEU A 445 -12.63 -25.51 -45.01
N SER A 446 -12.28 -25.88 -46.23
CA SER A 446 -12.89 -25.35 -47.45
C SER A 446 -13.12 -26.44 -48.49
N GLN A 447 -14.07 -26.17 -49.38
CA GLN A 447 -14.35 -27.00 -50.56
C GLN A 447 -13.70 -26.43 -51.83
N THR A 448 -13.04 -25.28 -51.74
CA THR A 448 -12.39 -24.58 -52.85
C THR A 448 -10.91 -24.36 -52.57
N GLU A 449 -10.19 -23.80 -53.54
CA GLU A 449 -8.79 -23.40 -53.38
C GLU A 449 -8.62 -22.52 -52.14
N SER A 450 -7.76 -22.97 -51.24
CA SER A 450 -7.62 -22.43 -49.90
C SER A 450 -6.34 -22.90 -49.22
N GLU A 451 -5.88 -22.12 -48.25
CA GLU A 451 -4.72 -22.44 -47.43
C GLU A 451 -5.03 -22.19 -45.96
N ALA A 452 -4.61 -23.10 -45.07
CA ALA A 452 -4.58 -22.85 -43.63
C ALA A 452 -3.16 -22.49 -43.21
N LYS A 453 -2.99 -21.49 -42.34
CA LYS A 453 -1.68 -20.93 -41.95
C LYS A 453 -1.37 -21.12 -40.48
N SER A 454 -2.27 -20.73 -39.61
CA SER A 454 -2.08 -20.82 -38.15
C SER A 454 -3.32 -21.33 -37.46
N VAL A 455 -3.12 -22.03 -36.33
CA VAL A 455 -4.17 -22.55 -35.47
C VAL A 455 -3.93 -22.11 -34.03
N PHE A 456 -5.00 -21.67 -33.37
CA PHE A 456 -5.03 -21.38 -31.95
C PHE A 456 -6.26 -22.07 -31.35
N VAL A 457 -6.15 -22.60 -30.14
CA VAL A 457 -7.28 -23.21 -29.44
C VAL A 457 -7.45 -22.53 -28.09
N SER A 458 -8.69 -22.17 -27.77
CA SER A 458 -9.05 -21.56 -26.50
C SER A 458 -10.39 -22.12 -26.03
N ASP A 459 -10.38 -22.71 -24.83
CA ASP A 459 -11.56 -23.29 -24.17
C ASP A 459 -12.29 -24.31 -25.09
N GLY A 460 -11.51 -25.13 -25.79
CA GLY A 460 -12.00 -26.13 -26.74
C GLY A 460 -12.50 -25.58 -28.08
N THR A 461 -12.47 -24.26 -28.27
CA THR A 461 -12.82 -23.62 -29.55
C THR A 461 -11.58 -23.54 -30.43
N VAL A 462 -11.66 -24.12 -31.63
CA VAL A 462 -10.55 -24.16 -32.59
C VAL A 462 -10.67 -22.99 -33.55
N TYR A 463 -9.67 -22.13 -33.56
CA TYR A 463 -9.56 -20.98 -34.45
C TYR A 463 -8.46 -21.26 -35.47
N VAL A 464 -8.81 -21.27 -36.75
CA VAL A 464 -7.85 -21.42 -37.84
C VAL A 464 -7.90 -20.18 -38.72
N VAL A 465 -6.75 -19.67 -39.10
CA VAL A 465 -6.64 -18.57 -40.07
C VAL A 465 -5.89 -19.01 -41.32
N GLY A 466 -6.22 -18.38 -42.44
CA GLY A 466 -5.55 -18.60 -43.71
C GLY A 466 -6.21 -17.82 -44.83
N SER A 467 -6.32 -18.40 -46.03
CA SER A 467 -6.90 -17.72 -47.19
C SER A 467 -7.78 -18.63 -48.05
N GLU A 468 -8.75 -18.03 -48.75
CA GLU A 468 -9.53 -18.70 -49.79
C GLU A 468 -9.47 -17.93 -51.12
N GLY A 469 -9.51 -18.66 -52.23
CA GLY A 469 -9.43 -18.13 -53.60
C GLY A 469 -8.00 -18.12 -54.15
N ASN A 470 -7.85 -17.59 -55.36
CA ASN A 470 -6.62 -17.69 -56.15
C ASN A 470 -5.93 -16.33 -56.24
N TYR A 471 -4.61 -16.34 -56.40
CA TYR A 471 -3.82 -15.13 -56.63
C TYR A 471 -4.36 -14.32 -57.83
N PRO A 472 -4.51 -12.98 -57.73
CA PRO A 472 -4.25 -12.09 -56.59
C PRO A 472 -5.48 -11.86 -55.67
N ASN A 473 -6.55 -12.63 -55.85
CA ASN A 473 -7.86 -12.44 -55.20
C ASN A 473 -8.05 -13.28 -53.93
N HIS A 474 -6.97 -13.74 -53.28
CA HIS A 474 -7.05 -14.43 -52.00
C HIS A 474 -7.78 -13.57 -50.98
N LYS A 475 -8.65 -14.17 -50.18
CA LYS A 475 -9.35 -13.52 -49.08
C LYS A 475 -8.93 -14.16 -47.77
N ALA A 476 -8.34 -13.38 -46.89
CA ALA A 476 -8.08 -13.79 -45.53
C ALA A 476 -9.37 -14.33 -44.91
N THR A 477 -9.28 -15.53 -44.36
CA THR A 477 -10.43 -16.29 -43.86
C THR A 477 -10.11 -16.82 -42.48
N VAL A 478 -11.08 -16.69 -41.57
CA VAL A 478 -11.07 -17.34 -40.25
C VAL A 478 -12.12 -18.44 -40.26
N TRP A 479 -11.71 -19.64 -39.85
CA TRP A 479 -12.58 -20.77 -39.55
C TRP A 479 -12.62 -20.98 -38.04
N VAL A 480 -13.82 -21.14 -37.48
CA VAL A 480 -14.05 -21.45 -36.07
C VAL A 480 -14.76 -22.80 -35.99
N ASN A 481 -14.13 -23.77 -35.34
CA ASN A 481 -14.60 -25.16 -35.28
C ASN A 481 -14.87 -25.77 -36.68
N GLY A 482 -14.10 -25.33 -37.68
CA GLY A 482 -14.25 -25.73 -39.09
C GLY A 482 -15.24 -24.89 -39.90
N ASP A 483 -16.09 -24.09 -39.25
CA ASP A 483 -17.04 -23.22 -39.93
C ASP A 483 -16.43 -21.86 -40.26
N LYS A 484 -16.60 -21.40 -41.49
CA LYS A 484 -16.13 -20.07 -41.92
C LYS A 484 -16.93 -18.95 -41.25
N VAL A 485 -16.25 -18.04 -40.55
CA VAL A 485 -16.89 -16.92 -39.81
C VAL A 485 -16.52 -15.53 -40.31
N SER A 486 -15.41 -15.35 -41.03
CA SER A 486 -15.06 -14.06 -41.64
C SER A 486 -14.37 -14.23 -43.00
N GLY A 487 -14.48 -13.20 -43.85
CA GLY A 487 -13.78 -13.12 -45.12
C GLY A 487 -13.58 -11.64 -45.46
N ALA A 488 -12.40 -11.11 -45.19
CA ALA A 488 -12.09 -9.71 -45.44
C ALA A 488 -11.89 -9.44 -46.95
N ALA A 489 -11.63 -8.17 -47.30
CA ALA A 489 -11.10 -7.73 -48.59
C ALA A 489 -9.87 -8.58 -49.03
N PRO A 490 -9.45 -8.57 -50.32
CA PRO A 490 -8.32 -9.38 -50.74
C PRO A 490 -7.12 -9.15 -49.81
N SER A 491 -6.57 -10.23 -49.24
CA SER A 491 -5.51 -10.21 -48.21
C SER A 491 -5.11 -11.64 -47.88
N TYR A 492 -3.93 -11.82 -47.30
CA TYR A 492 -3.42 -13.10 -46.81
C TYR A 492 -3.31 -13.05 -45.30
N ALA A 493 -3.96 -13.96 -44.58
CA ALA A 493 -3.66 -14.09 -43.17
C ALA A 493 -2.36 -14.86 -42.96
N THR A 494 -1.56 -14.45 -41.98
CA THR A 494 -0.29 -15.12 -41.64
C THR A 494 -0.37 -15.82 -40.29
N ASP A 495 -0.99 -15.20 -39.27
CA ASP A 495 -1.04 -15.76 -37.93
C ASP A 495 -2.32 -15.36 -37.16
N ILE A 496 -2.64 -16.11 -36.11
CA ILE A 496 -3.82 -15.92 -35.25
C ILE A 496 -3.47 -16.13 -33.78
N PHE A 497 -4.00 -15.28 -32.92
CA PHE A 497 -3.91 -15.41 -31.47
C PHE A 497 -5.25 -15.06 -30.84
N VAL A 498 -5.64 -15.76 -29.77
CA VAL A 498 -6.89 -15.48 -29.06
C VAL A 498 -6.59 -15.21 -27.58
N GLU A 499 -7.04 -14.08 -27.07
CA GLU A 499 -6.94 -13.72 -25.66
C GLU A 499 -8.29 -13.19 -25.17
N ASN A 500 -8.85 -13.78 -24.11
CA ASN A 500 -10.14 -13.34 -23.53
C ASN A 500 -11.28 -13.25 -24.56
N GLU A 501 -11.44 -14.26 -25.41
CA GLU A 501 -12.40 -14.33 -26.54
C GLU A 501 -12.13 -13.35 -27.70
N ASP A 502 -11.20 -12.41 -27.56
CA ASP A 502 -10.80 -11.50 -28.63
C ASP A 502 -9.87 -12.22 -29.61
N ILE A 503 -10.23 -12.19 -30.90
CA ILE A 503 -9.47 -12.82 -31.98
C ILE A 503 -8.57 -11.78 -32.65
N TYR A 504 -7.27 -12.00 -32.59
CA TYR A 504 -6.26 -11.18 -33.26
C TYR A 504 -5.72 -11.93 -34.47
N THR A 505 -5.60 -11.25 -35.61
CA THR A 505 -5.05 -11.83 -36.83
C THR A 505 -4.12 -10.86 -37.53
N SER A 506 -2.97 -11.34 -38.00
CA SER A 506 -2.09 -10.59 -38.89
C SER A 506 -2.46 -10.87 -40.35
N LEU A 507 -2.64 -9.81 -41.12
CA LEU A 507 -2.94 -9.84 -42.54
C LEU A 507 -1.86 -9.14 -43.35
N TRP A 508 -1.53 -9.67 -44.51
CA TRP A 508 -0.68 -9.05 -45.51
C TRP A 508 -1.48 -8.71 -46.77
N PHE A 509 -1.38 -7.46 -47.24
CA PHE A 509 -2.06 -6.99 -48.44
C PHE A 509 -1.23 -5.91 -49.15
N ASN A 510 -1.03 -6.07 -50.46
CA ASN A 510 -0.36 -5.09 -51.33
C ASN A 510 1.02 -4.61 -50.81
N GLY A 511 1.77 -5.47 -50.14
CA GLY A 511 3.08 -5.14 -49.61
C GLY A 511 3.07 -4.71 -48.14
N ASP A 512 1.91 -4.49 -47.53
CA ASP A 512 1.82 -4.01 -46.14
C ASP A 512 1.17 -5.03 -45.21
N SER A 513 1.62 -5.03 -43.96
CA SER A 513 1.06 -5.86 -42.89
C SER A 513 0.13 -5.05 -42.00
N GLN A 514 -0.95 -5.68 -41.56
CA GLN A 514 -1.98 -5.07 -40.73
C GLN A 514 -2.42 -6.06 -39.66
N ILE A 515 -2.71 -5.58 -38.46
CA ILE A 515 -3.27 -6.39 -37.38
C ILE A 515 -4.75 -6.06 -37.23
N TYR A 516 -5.57 -7.11 -37.18
CA TYR A 516 -7.01 -7.01 -36.99
C TYR A 516 -7.40 -7.60 -35.63
N LYS A 517 -8.40 -7.02 -34.99
CA LYS A 517 -9.07 -7.53 -33.79
C LYS A 517 -10.55 -7.71 -34.08
N ASN A 518 -11.06 -8.92 -33.90
CA ASN A 518 -12.45 -9.30 -34.17
C ASN A 518 -12.93 -8.87 -35.58
N GLY A 519 -12.03 -8.95 -36.57
CA GLY A 519 -12.29 -8.58 -37.97
C GLY A 519 -12.26 -7.07 -38.27
N GLY A 520 -12.03 -6.20 -37.28
CA GLY A 520 -11.76 -4.77 -37.48
C GLY A 520 -10.26 -4.49 -37.50
N LEU A 521 -9.81 -3.54 -38.35
CA LEU A 521 -8.42 -3.07 -38.34
C LEU A 521 -8.09 -2.48 -36.96
N LEU A 522 -7.05 -3.01 -36.32
CA LEU A 522 -6.53 -2.54 -35.04
C LEU A 522 -5.27 -1.69 -35.26
N TYR A 523 -4.27 -2.24 -35.94
CA TYR A 523 -3.01 -1.56 -36.25
C TYR A 523 -2.68 -1.69 -37.74
N ASP A 524 -2.22 -0.58 -38.33
CA ASP A 524 -1.65 -0.56 -39.67
C ASP A 524 -0.13 -0.46 -39.52
N LEU A 525 0.59 -1.50 -39.92
CA LEU A 525 2.04 -1.60 -39.78
C LEU A 525 2.74 -1.26 -41.12
N SER A 526 2.04 -0.59 -42.04
CA SER A 526 2.62 -0.11 -43.29
C SER A 526 3.81 0.82 -43.05
N SER A 527 4.79 0.75 -43.94
CA SER A 527 6.00 1.57 -43.89
C SER A 527 6.38 2.07 -45.28
N GLU A 528 7.46 2.83 -45.42
CA GLU A 528 7.99 3.19 -46.74
C GLU A 528 8.49 1.97 -47.54
N SER A 529 8.72 0.84 -46.87
CA SER A 529 9.10 -0.45 -47.42
C SER A 529 8.00 -1.50 -47.22
N GLU A 530 7.98 -2.53 -48.07
CA GLU A 530 7.04 -3.64 -47.89
C GLU A 530 7.30 -4.32 -46.55
N THR A 531 6.24 -4.53 -45.78
CA THR A 531 6.27 -5.09 -44.42
C THR A 531 5.59 -6.45 -44.42
N PHE A 532 6.26 -7.45 -43.85
CA PHE A 532 5.76 -8.83 -43.78
C PHE A 532 5.82 -9.36 -42.35
N VAL A 533 4.68 -9.27 -41.63
CA VAL A 533 4.47 -9.86 -40.31
C VAL A 533 4.07 -11.31 -40.45
N THR A 534 4.82 -12.19 -39.80
CA THR A 534 4.64 -13.65 -39.88
C THR A 534 4.11 -14.26 -38.61
N SER A 535 4.25 -13.58 -37.47
CA SER A 535 3.78 -14.10 -36.18
C SER A 535 3.31 -13.00 -35.23
N ILE A 536 2.31 -13.32 -34.42
CA ILE A 536 1.74 -12.45 -33.39
C ILE A 536 1.59 -13.19 -32.06
N PHE A 537 1.72 -12.44 -30.98
CA PHE A 537 1.46 -12.89 -29.61
C PHE A 537 0.73 -11.78 -28.86
N VAL A 538 -0.26 -12.12 -28.04
CA VAL A 538 -0.97 -11.11 -27.24
C VAL A 538 -0.81 -11.44 -25.76
N LEU A 539 -0.41 -10.43 -24.97
CA LEU A 539 -0.27 -10.55 -23.53
C LEU A 539 -0.89 -9.33 -22.85
N ASN A 540 -1.93 -9.56 -22.05
CA ASN A 540 -2.69 -8.54 -21.33
C ASN A 540 -3.18 -7.41 -22.25
N GLY A 541 -3.64 -7.75 -23.45
CA GLY A 541 -4.13 -6.82 -24.47
C GLY A 541 -3.04 -6.07 -25.25
N VAL A 542 -1.76 -6.27 -24.95
CA VAL A 542 -0.65 -5.73 -25.75
C VAL A 542 -0.33 -6.72 -26.87
N VAL A 543 -0.29 -6.23 -28.11
CA VAL A 543 0.03 -7.06 -29.29
C VAL A 543 1.52 -6.99 -29.57
N TYR A 544 2.18 -8.12 -29.57
CA TYR A 544 3.55 -8.27 -30.01
C TYR A 544 3.54 -8.92 -31.38
N SER A 545 4.31 -8.41 -32.33
CA SER A 545 4.39 -9.01 -33.66
C SER A 545 5.83 -9.05 -34.16
N ALA A 546 6.18 -10.10 -34.90
CA ALA A 546 7.49 -10.23 -35.53
C ALA A 546 7.36 -10.48 -37.02
N GLY A 547 8.33 -9.97 -37.76
CA GLY A 547 8.32 -9.99 -39.21
C GLY A 547 9.56 -9.35 -39.79
N SER A 548 9.42 -8.77 -40.98
CA SER A 548 10.52 -8.12 -41.66
C SER A 548 10.08 -6.98 -42.57
N PHE A 549 11.00 -6.08 -42.86
CA PHE A 549 10.92 -5.20 -44.03
C PHE A 549 11.64 -5.80 -45.21
N TYR A 550 11.07 -5.64 -46.41
CA TYR A 550 11.73 -5.98 -47.66
C TYR A 550 12.49 -4.77 -48.21
N GLY A 551 13.80 -4.94 -48.41
CA GLY A 551 14.68 -3.87 -48.88
C GLY A 551 15.66 -4.30 -49.96
N GLN A 552 16.56 -3.37 -50.34
CA GLN A 552 17.64 -3.66 -51.28
C GLN A 552 18.57 -4.72 -50.67
N GLY A 553 18.46 -5.97 -51.11
CA GLY A 553 19.34 -7.07 -50.70
C GLY A 553 18.72 -8.15 -49.79
N GLY A 554 17.43 -8.05 -49.41
CA GLY A 554 16.75 -9.10 -48.66
C GLY A 554 15.71 -8.60 -47.66
N TYR A 555 15.36 -9.49 -46.72
CA TYR A 555 14.45 -9.20 -45.62
C TYR A 555 15.24 -8.74 -44.40
N TYR A 556 14.75 -7.73 -43.68
CA TYR A 556 15.38 -7.21 -42.48
C TYR A 556 14.47 -7.47 -41.28
N PRO A 557 14.88 -8.28 -40.30
CA PRO A 557 14.04 -8.63 -39.16
C PRO A 557 13.62 -7.40 -38.37
N LYS A 558 12.36 -7.38 -37.93
CA LYS A 558 11.74 -6.33 -37.10
C LYS A 558 10.72 -6.95 -36.16
N TYR A 559 10.42 -6.23 -35.09
CA TYR A 559 9.26 -6.53 -34.26
C TYR A 559 8.53 -5.26 -33.87
N TRP A 560 7.26 -5.41 -33.51
CA TRP A 560 6.42 -4.32 -33.05
C TRP A 560 5.78 -4.67 -31.71
N ILE A 561 5.60 -3.64 -30.90
CA ILE A 561 4.72 -3.66 -29.73
C ILE A 561 3.59 -2.70 -30.05
N ASN A 562 2.39 -3.25 -30.21
CA ASN A 562 1.24 -2.60 -30.85
C ASN A 562 1.58 -2.13 -32.28
N ASP A 563 1.69 -0.83 -32.49
CA ASP A 563 2.11 -0.19 -33.74
C ASP A 563 3.52 0.45 -33.66
N GLU A 564 4.18 0.37 -32.50
CA GLU A 564 5.52 0.90 -32.30
C GLU A 564 6.57 -0.10 -32.80
N LEU A 565 7.46 0.36 -33.69
CA LEU A 565 8.50 -0.43 -34.33
C LEU A 565 9.77 -0.50 -33.48
N PHE A 566 10.34 -1.70 -33.37
CA PHE A 566 11.61 -1.98 -32.69
C PHE A 566 12.58 -2.74 -33.61
N GLU A 567 13.87 -2.54 -33.34
CA GLU A 567 14.97 -3.13 -34.10
C GLU A 567 15.40 -4.47 -33.52
N ILE A 568 15.82 -5.37 -34.41
CA ILE A 568 16.49 -6.63 -34.07
C ILE A 568 17.94 -6.49 -34.54
N ASP A 569 18.89 -6.90 -33.71
CA ASP A 569 20.31 -6.98 -34.08
C ASP A 569 20.54 -8.11 -35.08
N ALA A 570 20.21 -7.82 -36.33
CA ALA A 570 20.30 -8.73 -37.47
C ALA A 570 20.51 -7.95 -38.76
N THR A 571 21.22 -8.58 -39.69
CA THR A 571 21.39 -8.08 -41.07
C THR A 571 20.30 -8.63 -42.00
N ALA A 572 20.64 -8.94 -43.24
CA ALA A 572 19.69 -9.49 -44.21
C ALA A 572 19.31 -10.94 -43.83
N SER A 573 18.11 -11.35 -44.19
CA SER A 573 17.52 -12.65 -43.86
C SER A 573 16.77 -13.25 -45.06
N GLU A 574 16.54 -14.57 -45.01
CA GLU A 574 15.81 -15.33 -46.04
C GLU A 574 14.30 -15.52 -45.74
N GLN A 575 13.76 -14.89 -44.68
CA GLN A 575 12.40 -15.05 -44.12
C GLN A 575 12.24 -16.10 -43.00
N GLY A 576 11.14 -15.97 -42.25
CA GLY A 576 10.70 -16.83 -41.16
C GLY A 576 10.98 -16.19 -39.81
N PHE A 577 9.97 -15.52 -39.22
CA PHE A 577 10.03 -15.01 -37.85
C PHE A 577 8.84 -15.52 -37.05
N SER A 578 9.12 -16.09 -35.89
CA SER A 578 8.11 -16.44 -34.90
C SER A 578 8.42 -15.71 -33.60
N ILE A 579 7.37 -15.28 -32.89
CA ILE A 579 7.48 -14.52 -31.64
C ILE A 579 6.80 -15.25 -30.49
N PHE A 580 7.46 -15.25 -29.34
CA PHE A 580 6.90 -15.72 -28.08
C PHE A 580 7.21 -14.70 -26.98
N VAL A 581 6.23 -14.41 -26.12
CA VAL A 581 6.37 -13.40 -25.07
C VAL A 581 6.09 -14.04 -23.71
N LYS A 582 6.95 -13.74 -22.72
CA LYS A 582 6.86 -14.31 -21.37
C LYS A 582 7.16 -13.30 -20.27
#